data_AF-A0A3D2GQX5-F1
#
_entry.id   AF-A0A3D2GQX5-F1
#
_cell.length_a   1.000
_cell.length_b   1.000
_cell.length_c   1.000
_cell.angle_alpha   90.00
_cell.angle_beta   90.00
_cell.angle_gamma   90.00
#
_symmetry.space_group_name_H-M   'P 1'
#
loop_
_entity.id
_entity.type
_entity.pdbx_description
1 polymer ?
#
loop_
_entity_poly.entity_id
_entity_poly.type
_entity_poly.pdbx_seq_one_letter_code
_entity_poly.pdbx_strand_id
1 'polypeptide(L)' 'KPVCLFTAPTALRAIRKEDPQGTLMQNYDISSLRSLFLAGERSDPDTIAWSLDKLGVPVVDHWWQTE' A
#
# COMPACT_ATOMS: atom_id res chain seq x y z
N LYS A 1 8.61 -15.58 0.56
CA LYS A 1 7.66 -14.55 0.07
C LYS A 1 7.48 -13.50 1.17
N PRO A 2 7.46 -12.20 0.86
CA PRO A 2 7.33 -11.15 1.86
C PRO A 2 5.98 -11.25 2.59
N VAL A 3 6.01 -11.05 3.91
CA VAL A 3 4.80 -10.99 4.74
C VAL A 3 4.35 -9.57 5.03
N CYS A 4 5.26 -8.61 4.93
CA CYS A 4 5.01 -7.19 5.09
C CYS A 4 5.62 -6.41 3.93
N LEU A 5 4.94 -5.33 3.51
CA LEU A 5 5.46 -4.33 2.59
C LEU A 5 5.51 -2.98 3.30
N PHE A 6 6.57 -2.21 3.10
CA PHE A 6 6.70 -0.84 3.61
C PHE A 6 7.08 0.08 2.44
N THR A 7 6.30 1.13 2.22
CA THR A 7 6.53 2.11 1.17
C THR A 7 6.02 3.51 1.57
N ALA A 8 6.29 4.51 0.73
CA ALA A 8 5.74 5.85 0.89
C ALA A 8 4.37 5.97 0.19
N PRO A 9 3.42 6.76 0.74
CA PRO A 9 2.13 7.05 0.10
C PRO A 9 2.20 7.49 -1.37
N THR A 10 3.20 8.27 -1.78
CA THR A 10 3.38 8.70 -3.18
C THR A 10 3.52 7.53 -4.15
N ALA A 11 4.18 6.44 -3.75
CA ALA A 11 4.32 5.27 -4.60
C ALA A 11 2.95 4.64 -4.92
N LEU A 12 2.08 4.54 -3.91
CA LEU A 12 0.73 3.99 -4.09
C LEU A 12 -0.17 4.93 -4.87
N ARG A 13 -0.04 6.25 -4.68
CA ARG A 13 -0.75 7.23 -5.52
C ARG A 13 -0.39 7.10 -6.99
N ALA A 14 0.89 6.91 -7.29
CA ALA A 14 1.35 6.70 -8.67
C ALA A 14 0.77 5.39 -9.25
N ILE A 15 0.83 4.28 -8.49
CA ILE A 15 0.24 3.00 -8.91
C ILE A 15 -1.27 3.14 -9.14
N ARG A 16 -2.02 3.73 -8.20
CA ARG A 16 -3.46 3.94 -8.34
C ARG A 16 -3.81 4.82 -9.54
N LYS A 17 -2.98 5.81 -9.86
CA LYS A 17 -3.20 6.67 -11.03
C LYS A 17 -3.10 5.89 -12.34
N GLU A 18 -2.14 4.98 -12.45
CA GLU A 18 -1.90 4.18 -13.66
C GLU A 18 -2.80 2.93 -13.74
N ASP A 19 -3.05 2.26 -12.61
CA ASP A 19 -3.91 1.07 -12.51
C ASP A 19 -4.93 1.23 -11.36
N PRO A 20 -5.97 2.06 -11.53
CA PRO A 20 -6.98 2.31 -10.50
C PRO A 20 -7.73 1.05 -10.07
N GLN A 21 -7.81 0.05 -10.94
CA GLN A 21 -8.52 -1.20 -10.67
C GLN A 21 -7.63 -2.30 -10.07
N GLY A 22 -6.32 -2.09 -10.01
CA GLY A 22 -5.38 -3.09 -9.49
C GLY A 22 -5.30 -4.35 -10.36
N THR A 23 -5.55 -4.23 -11.66
CA THR A 23 -5.61 -5.36 -12.59
C THR A 23 -4.28 -6.10 -12.71
N LEU A 24 -3.16 -5.39 -12.62
CA LEU A 24 -1.82 -5.99 -12.75
C LEU A 24 -1.47 -6.88 -11.57
N MET A 25 -2.11 -6.68 -10.42
CA MET A 25 -1.88 -7.46 -9.20
C MET A 25 -2.29 -8.93 -9.37
N GLN A 26 -3.27 -9.22 -10.22
CA GLN A 26 -3.76 -10.57 -10.48
C GLN A 26 -2.70 -11.50 -11.11
N ASN A 27 -1.64 -10.92 -11.66
CA ASN A 27 -0.52 -11.67 -12.26
C ASN A 27 0.47 -12.20 -11.22
N TYR A 28 0.30 -11.88 -9.94
CA TYR A 28 1.25 -12.22 -8.88
C TYR A 28 0.56 -12.90 -7.69
N ASP A 29 1.20 -13.92 -7.14
CA ASP A 29 0.76 -14.55 -5.90
C ASP A 29 1.20 -13.73 -4.69
N ILE A 30 0.25 -12.99 -4.13
CA ILE A 30 0.43 -12.15 -2.93
C ILE A 30 -0.13 -12.78 -1.65
N SER A 31 -0.47 -14.08 -1.66
CA SER A 31 -1.11 -14.78 -0.52
C SER A 31 -0.33 -14.74 0.79
N SER A 32 0.98 -14.46 0.74
CA SER A 32 1.80 -14.32 1.94
C SER A 32 1.74 -12.95 2.59
N LEU A 33 1.26 -11.91 1.88
CA LEU A 33 1.20 -10.55 2.38
C LEU A 33 0.16 -10.48 3.50
N ARG A 34 0.53 -9.86 4.62
CA ARG A 34 -0.30 -9.72 5.82
C ARG A 34 -0.45 -8.28 6.28
N SER A 35 0.42 -7.38 5.86
CA SER A 35 0.36 -5.97 6.26
C SER A 35 1.09 -5.07 5.27
N LEU A 36 0.54 -3.88 5.07
CA LEU A 36 1.16 -2.76 4.36
C LEU A 36 1.44 -1.65 5.36
N PHE A 37 2.67 -1.15 5.42
CA PHE A 37 3.07 0.00 6.24
C PHE A 37 3.33 1.22 5.35
N LEU A 38 2.87 2.38 5.80
CA LEU A 38 3.07 3.68 5.15
C LEU A 38 3.72 4.66 6.12
N ALA A 39 4.72 5.39 5.65
CA ALA A 39 5.37 6.49 6.38
C ALA A 39 6.10 7.42 5.40
N GLY A 40 6.77 8.44 5.94
CA GLY A 40 7.60 9.40 5.18
C GLY A 40 6.84 10.63 4.70
N GLU A 41 5.51 10.57 4.63
CA GLU A 41 4.64 11.69 4.27
C GLU A 41 3.19 11.38 4.68
N ARG A 42 2.28 12.33 4.44
CA ARG A 42 0.86 12.15 4.73
C ARG A 42 0.23 11.10 3.81
N SER A 43 -0.37 10.08 4.44
CA SER A 43 -1.29 9.15 3.79
C SER A 43 -2.67 9.81 3.63
N ASP A 44 -3.11 10.05 2.39
CA ASP A 44 -4.47 10.53 2.15
C ASP A 44 -5.51 9.40 2.33
N PRO A 45 -6.73 9.72 2.80
CA PRO A 45 -7.77 8.72 3.05
C PRO A 45 -8.08 7.85 1.84
N ASP A 46 -8.07 8.42 0.63
CA ASP A 46 -8.37 7.68 -0.59
C ASP A 46 -7.29 6.64 -0.89
N THR A 47 -6.01 6.95 -0.64
CA THR A 47 -4.90 6.02 -0.87
C THR A 47 -4.96 4.86 0.12
N ILE A 48 -5.31 5.13 1.38
CA ILE A 48 -5.52 4.10 2.40
C ILE A 48 -6.70 3.21 2.00
N ALA A 49 -7.86 3.81 1.68
CA ALA A 49 -9.06 3.08 1.31
C ALA A 49 -8.86 2.20 0.06
N TRP A 50 -8.20 2.74 -0.96
CA TRP A 50 -7.85 1.98 -2.16
C TRP A 50 -6.92 0.81 -1.85
N SER A 51 -5.91 1.02 -1.01
CA SER A 51 -4.96 -0.04 -0.66
C SER A 51 -5.61 -1.15 0.18
N LEU A 52 -6.51 -0.79 1.10
CA LEU A 52 -7.32 -1.75 1.86
C LEU A 52 -8.21 -2.59 0.93
N ASP A 53 -8.89 -1.96 -0.03
CA ASP A 53 -9.74 -2.64 -1.02
C ASP A 53 -8.94 -3.62 -1.89
N LYS A 54 -7.82 -3.15 -2.47
CA LYS A 54 -7.06 -3.96 -3.45
C LYS A 54 -6.22 -5.06 -2.81
N LEU A 55 -5.63 -4.82 -1.64
CA LEU A 55 -4.73 -5.79 -1.01
C LEU A 55 -5.45 -6.73 -0.05
N GLY A 56 -6.59 -6.33 0.53
CA GLY A 56 -7.33 -7.14 1.50
C GLY A 56 -6.57 -7.40 2.81
N VAL A 57 -5.55 -6.59 3.11
CA VAL A 57 -4.74 -6.67 4.34
C VAL A 57 -4.73 -5.33 5.07
N PRO A 58 -4.47 -5.31 6.39
CA PRO A 58 -4.33 -4.07 7.14
C PRO A 58 -3.29 -3.12 6.53
N VAL A 59 -3.67 -1.84 6.45
CA VAL A 59 -2.79 -0.73 6.06
C VAL A 59 -2.51 0.11 7.30
N VAL A 60 -1.24 0.16 7.70
CA VAL A 60 -0.77 0.83 8.90
C VAL A 60 -0.03 2.11 8.51
N ASP A 61 -0.72 3.23 8.66
CA ASP A 61 -0.09 4.55 8.58
C ASP A 61 0.63 4.84 9.90
N HIS A 62 1.94 5.10 9.83
CA HIS A 62 2.75 5.41 11.00
C HIS A 62 3.71 6.55 10.69
N TRP A 63 4.05 7.31 11.73
CA TRP A 63 4.87 8.50 11.60
C TRP A 63 6.13 8.39 12.45
N TRP A 64 7.25 8.70 11.82
CA TRP A 64 8.57 8.79 12.43
C TRP A 64 9.47 9.69 11.55
N GLN A 65 10.64 10.03 12.06
CA GLN A 65 11.64 10.87 11.39
C GLN A 65 13.04 10.35 11.72
N THR A 66 14.08 10.99 11.21
CA THR A 66 15.46 10.46 11.33
C THR A 66 16.01 10.58 12.75
N GLU A 67 15.54 11.61 13.47
CA GLU A 67 15.96 12.05 14.81
C GLU A 67 15.57 11.12 15.97
#